data_AF-Q2EHQ0-F1
#
_entry.id   AF-Q2EHQ0-F1
#
_cell.length_a   1.000
_cell.length_b   1.000
_cell.length_c   1.000
_cell.angle_alpha   90.00
_cell.angle_beta   90.00
_cell.angle_gamma   90.00
#
_symmetry.space_group_name_H-M   'P 1'
#
loop_
_entity.id
_entity.type
_entity.pdbx_description
1 polymer ?
#
loop_
_entity_poly.entity_id
_entity_poly.type
_entity_poly.pdbx_seq_one_letter_code
_entity_poly.pdbx_strand_id
1 'polypeptide(L)'
;TVVSIPNGPSALAVKEAAWGLARYAAISQDNGLVPIVEPEILLDGEHGIDRTFEVAQKVWAEVFFYMAENNVMFEGILLKPSMVTPSAECKDRATPEQVAE
;
A
#
# COMPACT_ATOMS: atom_id res chain seq x y z
N THR A 1 -4.78 -1.40 -6.31
CA THR A 1 -4.22 -2.77 -6.44
C THR A 1 -4.20 -3.41 -5.09
N VAL A 2 -4.24 -4.75 -5.01
CA VAL A 2 -4.35 -5.50 -3.74
C VAL A 2 -3.12 -6.38 -3.53
N VAL A 3 -2.61 -6.40 -2.30
CA VAL A 3 -1.43 -7.17 -1.89
C VAL A 3 -1.78 -8.01 -0.65
N SER A 4 -1.40 -9.29 -0.63
CA SER A 4 -1.76 -10.24 0.43
C SER A 4 -0.54 -10.70 1.25
N ILE A 5 -0.69 -10.82 2.57
CA ILE A 5 0.40 -11.15 3.52
C ILE A 5 0.59 -12.66 3.83
N PRO A 6 -0.44 -13.53 3.90
CA PRO A 6 -0.29 -14.92 4.35
C PRO A 6 0.80 -15.74 3.64
N ASN A 7 1.00 -15.52 2.35
CA ASN A 7 2.08 -16.15 1.57
C ASN A 7 3.23 -15.18 1.26
N GLY A 8 3.19 -13.98 1.86
CA GLY A 8 4.02 -12.82 1.59
C GLY A 8 3.84 -12.31 0.17
N PRO A 9 3.68 -11.00 -0.06
CA PRO A 9 3.69 -10.56 -1.43
C PRO A 9 5.10 -10.76 -1.97
N SER A 10 5.19 -11.53 -3.06
CA SER A 10 6.46 -11.72 -3.75
C SER A 10 6.98 -10.35 -4.21
N ALA A 11 8.30 -10.20 -4.32
CA ALA A 11 8.88 -8.97 -4.84
C ALA A 11 8.29 -8.58 -6.21
N LEU A 12 7.98 -9.59 -7.04
CA LEU A 12 7.30 -9.39 -8.32
C LEU A 12 5.89 -8.80 -8.13
N ALA A 13 5.08 -9.33 -7.21
CA ALA A 13 3.73 -8.83 -6.97
C ALA A 13 3.73 -7.38 -6.46
N VAL A 14 4.64 -7.05 -5.54
CA VAL A 14 4.79 -5.67 -5.04
C VAL A 14 5.19 -4.72 -6.17
N LYS A 15 6.19 -5.11 -6.96
CA LYS A 15 6.66 -4.34 -8.10
C LYS A 15 5.56 -4.08 -9.13
N GLU A 16 4.87 -5.12 -9.59
CA GLU A 16 3.82 -4.98 -10.60
C GLU A 16 2.64 -4.14 -10.07
N ALA A 17 2.29 -4.30 -8.80
CA ALA A 17 1.25 -3.50 -8.16
C ALA A 17 1.62 -2.01 -8.12
N ALA A 18 2.84 -1.71 -7.69
CA ALA A 18 3.38 -0.36 -7.60
C ALA A 18 3.52 0.29 -8.98
N TRP A 19 4.05 -0.45 -9.96
CA TRP A 19 4.18 -0.01 -11.34
C TRP A 19 2.84 0.32 -11.99
N GLY A 20 1.82 -0.54 -11.78
CA GLY A 20 0.47 -0.31 -12.27
C GLY A 20 -0.17 0.96 -11.68
N LEU A 21 -0.01 1.18 -10.38
CA LEU A 21 -0.51 2.38 -9.68
C LEU A 21 0.19 3.65 -10.18
N ALA A 22 1.51 3.62 -10.38
CA ALA A 22 2.27 4.75 -10.87
C ALA A 22 1.84 5.18 -12.28
N ARG A 23 1.66 4.22 -13.19
CA ARG A 23 1.15 4.50 -14.53
C ARG A 23 -0.27 5.07 -14.52
N TYR A 24 -1.14 4.53 -13.68
CA TYR A 24 -2.50 5.07 -13.48
C TYR A 24 -2.46 6.52 -13.01
N ALA A 25 -1.59 6.83 -12.02
CA ALA A 25 -1.46 8.17 -11.50
C ALA A 25 -0.94 9.16 -12.55
N ALA A 26 0.10 8.79 -13.30
CA ALA A 26 0.64 9.62 -14.38
C ALA A 26 -0.40 9.92 -15.46
N ILE A 27 -1.10 8.89 -15.96
CA ILE A 27 -2.16 9.05 -16.97
C ILE A 27 -3.30 9.93 -16.44
N SER A 28 -3.67 9.78 -15.16
CA SER A 28 -4.70 10.62 -14.55
C SER A 28 -4.30 12.10 -14.53
N GLN A 29 -3.06 12.38 -14.13
CA GLN A 29 -2.52 13.73 -14.08
C GLN A 29 -2.38 14.36 -15.48
N ASP A 30 -1.95 13.61 -16.49
CA ASP A 30 -1.89 14.05 -17.89
C ASP A 30 -3.27 14.49 -18.43
N ASN A 31 -4.35 13.97 -17.84
CA ASN A 31 -5.72 14.31 -18.19
C ASN A 31 -6.38 15.31 -17.23
N GLY A 32 -5.60 15.94 -16.35
CA GLY A 32 -6.09 16.94 -15.40
C GLY A 32 -6.96 16.36 -14.27
N LEU A 33 -6.84 15.06 -13.99
CA LEU A 33 -7.51 14.38 -12.88
C LEU A 33 -6.55 14.20 -11.70
N VAL A 34 -7.08 14.27 -10.48
CA VAL A 34 -6.34 13.94 -9.26
C VAL A 34 -6.50 12.44 -8.97
N PRO A 35 -5.45 11.61 -9.14
CA PRO A 35 -5.53 10.19 -8.83
C PRO A 35 -5.59 9.92 -7.32
N ILE A 36 -6.44 8.96 -6.95
CA ILE A 36 -6.39 8.31 -5.64
C ILE A 36 -5.58 7.04 -5.80
N VAL A 37 -4.40 7.01 -5.18
CA VAL A 37 -3.48 5.86 -5.23
C VAL A 37 -3.78 4.96 -4.04
N GLU A 38 -4.31 3.77 -4.32
CA GLU A 38 -4.75 2.79 -3.32
C GLU A 38 -3.87 1.53 -3.35
N PRO A 39 -2.77 1.51 -2.58
CA PRO A 39 -1.96 0.32 -2.33
C PRO A 39 -2.55 -0.49 -1.16
N GLU A 40 -3.65 -1.19 -1.43
CA GLU A 40 -4.38 -1.95 -0.42
C GLU A 40 -3.62 -3.21 -0.01
N ILE A 41 -3.48 -3.38 1.30
CA ILE A 41 -2.95 -4.60 1.92
C ILE A 41 -4.09 -5.32 2.63
N LEU A 42 -4.31 -6.58 2.25
CA LEU A 42 -5.37 -7.41 2.80
C LEU A 42 -5.10 -7.83 4.24
N LEU A 43 -6.18 -7.87 5.02
CA LEU A 43 -6.18 -8.27 6.43
C LEU A 43 -6.29 -9.79 6.62
N ASP A 44 -6.29 -10.59 5.55
CA ASP A 44 -6.43 -12.04 5.63
C ASP A 44 -5.24 -12.72 6.35
N GLY A 45 -5.52 -13.77 7.10
CA GLY A 45 -4.55 -14.61 7.81
C GLY A 45 -4.41 -14.27 9.29
N GLU A 46 -3.32 -14.74 9.90
CA GLU A 46 -3.09 -14.73 11.36
C GLU A 46 -1.92 -13.83 11.83
N HIS A 47 -1.41 -12.96 10.96
CA HIS A 47 -0.22 -12.14 11.23
C HIS A 47 -0.49 -10.96 12.17
N GLY A 48 0.49 -10.65 13.02
CA GLY A 48 0.43 -9.51 13.95
C GLY A 48 0.71 -8.15 13.29
N ILE A 49 0.49 -7.08 14.05
CA ILE A 49 0.63 -5.69 13.60
C ILE A 49 2.04 -5.36 13.07
N ASP A 50 3.09 -5.88 13.71
CA ASP A 50 4.48 -5.64 13.29
C ASP A 50 4.75 -6.17 11.87
N ARG A 51 4.17 -7.32 11.53
CA ARG A 51 4.30 -7.91 10.20
C ARG A 51 3.50 -7.11 9.17
N THR A 52 2.30 -6.64 9.53
CA THR A 52 1.53 -5.72 8.68
C THR A 52 2.32 -4.46 8.40
N PHE A 53 2.94 -3.88 9.43
CA PHE A 53 3.76 -2.67 9.33
C PHE A 53 4.95 -2.86 8.40
N GLU A 54 5.71 -3.95 8.58
CA GLU A 54 6.88 -4.26 7.75
C GLU A 54 6.49 -4.38 6.25
N VAL A 55 5.37 -5.04 5.96
CA VAL A 55 4.88 -5.19 4.58
C VAL A 55 4.37 -3.86 4.04
N ALA A 56 3.63 -3.09 4.85
CA ALA A 56 3.13 -1.77 4.49
C ALA A 56 4.25 -0.83 4.10
N GLN A 57 5.30 -0.72 4.91
CA GLN A 57 6.46 0.11 4.61
C GLN A 57 7.11 -0.26 3.27
N LYS A 58 7.29 -1.56 3.00
CA LYS A 58 7.87 -2.04 1.74
C LYS A 58 7.00 -1.71 0.53
N VAL A 59 5.71 -1.98 0.61
CA VAL A 59 4.76 -1.72 -0.48
C VAL A 59 4.66 -0.22 -0.76
N TRP A 60 4.52 0.60 0.27
CA TRP A 60 4.39 2.05 0.11
C TRP A 60 5.67 2.67 -0.45
N ALA A 61 6.85 2.24 0.03
CA ALA A 61 8.13 2.70 -0.52
C ALA A 61 8.25 2.39 -2.02
N GLU A 62 7.88 1.19 -2.45
CA GLU A 62 7.93 0.79 -3.86
C GLU A 62 6.94 1.59 -4.72
N VAL A 63 5.74 1.86 -4.20
CA VAL A 63 4.72 2.69 -4.87
C VAL A 63 5.24 4.11 -5.08
N PHE A 64 5.81 4.75 -4.05
CA PHE A 64 6.40 6.08 -4.20
C PHE A 64 7.62 6.10 -5.12
N PHE A 65 8.46 5.06 -5.08
CA PHE A 65 9.58 4.91 -5.99
C PHE A 65 9.11 4.91 -7.45
N TYR A 66 8.14 4.04 -7.80
CA TYR A 66 7.66 3.98 -9.18
C TYR A 66 6.82 5.18 -9.60
N MET A 67 6.11 5.85 -8.67
CA MET A 67 5.48 7.13 -8.97
C MET A 67 6.51 8.20 -9.33
N ALA A 68 7.64 8.26 -8.63
CA ALA A 68 8.75 9.16 -8.98
C ALA A 68 9.32 8.83 -10.37
N GLU A 69 9.58 7.54 -10.66
CA GLU A 69 10.06 7.09 -11.98
C GLU A 69 9.10 7.43 -13.13
N ASN A 70 7.80 7.52 -12.85
CA ASN A 70 6.76 7.92 -13.81
C ASN A 70 6.48 9.43 -13.81
N ASN A 71 7.29 10.25 -13.13
CA ASN A 71 7.14 11.71 -13.04
C ASN A 71 5.78 12.17 -12.48
N VAL A 72 5.19 11.40 -11.57
CA VAL A 72 3.95 11.78 -10.90
C VAL A 72 4.22 12.95 -9.95
N MET A 73 3.41 14.01 -10.05
CA MET A 73 3.46 15.15 -9.12
C MET A 73 2.79 14.77 -7.80
N PHE A 74 3.54 14.66 -6.70
CA PHE A 74 3.03 14.15 -5.43
C PHE A 74 2.02 15.07 -4.75
N GLU A 75 2.09 16.37 -4.99
CA GLU A 75 1.10 17.35 -4.50
C GLU A 75 -0.26 17.17 -5.19
N GLY A 76 -0.27 16.49 -6.35
CA GLY A 76 -1.46 16.23 -7.15
C GLY A 76 -2.03 14.82 -6.97
N ILE A 77 -1.72 14.12 -5.87
CA ILE A 77 -2.29 12.79 -5.57
C ILE A 77 -2.96 12.76 -4.20
N LEU A 78 -3.85 11.80 -4.01
CA LEU A 78 -4.27 11.35 -2.68
C LEU A 78 -3.83 9.92 -2.47
N LEU A 79 -3.25 9.62 -1.30
CA LEU A 79 -2.96 8.24 -0.91
C LEU A 79 -4.14 7.68 -0.13
N LYS A 80 -4.60 6.48 -0.49
CA LYS A 80 -5.61 5.72 0.26
C LYS A 80 -4.97 4.40 0.73
N PRO A 81 -4.15 4.43 1.80
CA PRO A 81 -3.52 3.23 2.32
C PRO A 81 -4.49 2.46 3.23
N SER A 82 -4.21 1.17 3.45
CA SER A 82 -4.78 0.43 4.58
C SER A 82 -4.22 0.96 5.89
N MET A 83 -5.03 0.96 6.96
CA MET A 83 -4.49 1.11 8.32
C MET A 83 -3.58 -0.07 8.66
N VAL A 84 -2.57 0.17 9.49
CA VAL A 84 -1.70 -0.89 9.99
C VAL A 84 -2.38 -1.52 11.19
N THR A 85 -3.02 -2.67 10.98
CA THR A 85 -3.69 -3.42 12.04
C THR A 85 -3.23 -4.88 12.05
N PRO A 86 -3.40 -5.60 13.16
CA PRO A 86 -3.34 -7.06 13.12
C PRO A 86 -4.34 -7.61 12.10
N SER A 87 -4.05 -8.77 11.56
CA SER A 87 -4.93 -9.45 10.63
C SER A 87 -6.26 -9.85 11.28
N ALA A 88 -7.26 -10.20 10.45
CA ALA A 88 -8.60 -10.52 10.90
C ALA A 88 -8.64 -11.71 11.88
N GLU A 89 -7.81 -12.73 11.64
CA GLU A 89 -7.72 -13.96 12.44
C GLU A 89 -6.61 -13.88 13.52
N CYS A 90 -5.90 -12.75 13.65
CA CYS A 90 -4.90 -12.57 14.69
C CYS A 90 -5.56 -12.63 16.09
N LYS A 91 -5.00 -13.45 16.98
CA LYS A 91 -5.49 -13.60 18.36
C LYS A 91 -5.19 -12.36 19.19
N ASP A 92 -4.07 -11.70 18.91
CA ASP A 92 -3.65 -10.49 19.60
C ASP A 92 -4.28 -9.27 18.94
N ARG A 93 -5.15 -8.58 19.68
CA ARG A 93 -5.83 -7.36 19.21
C ARG A 93 -5.00 -6.14 19.59
N ALA A 94 -4.87 -5.21 18.66
CA ALA A 94 -4.27 -3.90 18.90
C ALA A 94 -5.32 -2.91 19.41
N THR A 95 -4.94 -2.03 20.32
CA THR A 95 -5.78 -0.88 20.71
C THR A 95 -5.74 0.20 19.62
N PRO A 96 -6.71 1.12 19.57
CA PRO A 96 -6.68 2.25 18.65
C PRO A 96 -5.40 3.09 18.74
N GLU A 97 -4.83 3.24 19.94
CA GLU A 97 -3.58 3.95 20.17
C GLU A 97 -2.39 3.23 19.52
N GLN A 98 -2.34 1.90 19.62
CA GLN A 98 -1.29 1.09 18.97
C GLN A 98 -1.39 1.10 17.44
N VAL A 99 -2.59 1.23 16.90
CA VAL A 99 -2.81 1.34 15.44
C VAL A 99 -2.42 2.73 14.91
N ALA A 100 -2.44 3.75 15.78
CA ALA A 100 -2.11 5.12 15.42
C ALA A 100 -0.61 5.45 15.52
N GLU A 101 0.16 4.67 16.28
CA GLU A 101 1.63 4.75 16.39
C GLU A 101 2.34 4.15 15.15
#